data_AF-A0A7V9ECY1-F1
#
_entry.id   AF-A0A7V9ECY1-F1
#
_cell.length_a   1.000
_cell.length_b   1.000
_cell.length_c   1.000
_cell.angle_alpha   90.00
_cell.angle_beta   90.00
_cell.angle_gamma   90.00
#
_symmetry.space_group_name_H-M   'P 1'
#
loop_
_entity.id
_entity.type
_entity.pdbx_description
1 polymer ?
#
loop_
_entity_poly.entity_id
_entity_poly.type
_entity_poly.pdbx_seq_one_letter_code
_entity_poly.pdbx_strand_id
1 'polypeptide(L)'
;MTDVERLLRTALVPVEPSGAMTDRVEQRLSDLTGAAAEELADWELSSMRDPRNWYRPAAAIVVGGAAAGALVVVRARQGRKQVGGLRALRREAGGVAKELRRRLS
;
A
#
# COMPACT_ATOMS: atom_id res chain seq x y z
N MET A 1 30.83 -13.80 22.31
CA MET A 1 30.19 -13.06 21.20
C MET A 1 31.30 -12.67 20.24
N THR A 2 31.22 -13.07 18.97
CA THR A 2 32.36 -13.02 18.04
C THR A 2 32.52 -11.63 17.40
N ASP A 3 33.74 -11.26 17.01
CA ASP A 3 34.06 -9.92 16.47
C ASP A 3 33.29 -9.62 15.17
N VAL A 4 33.06 -10.66 14.36
CA VAL A 4 32.23 -10.61 13.15
C VAL A 4 30.80 -10.17 13.47
N GLU A 5 30.22 -10.67 14.56
CA GLU A 5 28.87 -10.34 15.01
C GLU A 5 28.74 -8.87 15.42
N ARG A 6 29.80 -8.33 16.03
CA ARG A 6 29.89 -6.91 16.39
C ARG A 6 30.01 -6.05 15.14
N LEU A 7 30.82 -6.46 14.17
CA LEU A 7 31.02 -5.75 12.91
C LEU A 7 29.75 -5.75 12.04
N LEU A 8 29.04 -6.87 11.96
CA LEU A 8 27.74 -6.96 11.28
C LEU A 8 26.68 -6.09 11.96
N ARG A 9 26.64 -6.03 13.29
CA ARG A 9 25.67 -5.20 14.01
C ARG A 9 25.91 -3.70 13.77
N THR A 10 27.17 -3.29 13.62
CA THR A 10 27.53 -1.92 13.26
C THR A 10 27.26 -1.62 11.78
N ALA A 11 27.53 -2.58 10.89
CA ALA A 11 27.27 -2.43 9.46
C ALA A 11 25.76 -2.43 9.12
N LEU A 12 24.94 -3.07 9.95
CA LEU A 12 23.48 -3.19 9.78
C LEU A 12 22.68 -2.21 10.66
N VAL A 13 23.30 -1.11 11.12
CA VAL A 13 22.54 -0.05 11.80
C VAL A 13 21.44 0.43 10.83
N PRO A 14 20.16 0.46 11.26
CA PRO A 14 19.08 0.87 10.40
C PRO A 14 19.32 2.28 9.85
N VAL A 15 19.53 2.39 8.54
CA VAL A 15 19.63 3.69 7.87
C VAL A 15 18.22 4.20 7.65
N GLU A 16 17.90 5.34 8.24
CA GLU A 16 16.62 5.99 8.00
C GLU A 16 16.63 6.58 6.57
N PRO A 17 15.68 6.21 5.70
CA PRO A 17 15.60 6.78 4.36
C PRO A 17 15.36 8.30 4.43
N SER A 18 15.96 9.03 3.48
CA SER A 18 15.74 10.47 3.34
C SER A 18 14.28 10.79 2.98
N GLY A 19 13.79 11.97 3.39
CA GLY A 19 12.43 12.42 3.06
C GLY A 19 12.14 12.35 1.56
N ALA A 20 13.04 12.89 0.75
CA ALA A 20 12.93 12.88 -0.72
C ALA A 20 12.88 11.47 -1.35
N MET A 21 13.42 10.43 -0.69
CA MET A 21 13.25 9.05 -1.16
C MET A 21 11.85 8.54 -0.87
N THR A 22 11.33 8.86 0.32
CA THR A 22 9.97 8.49 0.75
C THR A 22 8.93 9.14 -0.16
N ASP A 23 9.07 10.43 -0.45
CA ASP A 23 8.15 11.18 -1.31
C ASP A 23 8.11 10.61 -2.74
N ARG A 24 9.27 10.23 -3.28
CA ARG A 24 9.35 9.59 -4.61
C ARG A 24 8.66 8.22 -4.64
N VAL A 25 8.79 7.42 -3.58
CA VAL A 25 8.11 6.13 -3.47
C VAL A 25 6.60 6.32 -3.36
N GLU A 26 6.15 7.27 -2.53
CA GLU A 26 4.72 7.62 -2.41
C GLU A 26 4.12 8.07 -3.74
N GLN A 27 4.85 8.90 -4.49
CA GLN A 27 4.42 9.34 -5.83
C GLN A 27 4.27 8.15 -6.78
N ARG A 28 5.28 7.29 -6.88
CA ARG A 28 5.24 6.12 -7.78
C ARG A 28 4.12 5.14 -7.43
N LEU A 29 3.88 4.92 -6.15
CA LEU A 29 2.78 4.06 -5.68
C LEU A 29 1.41 4.69 -5.98
N SER A 30 1.29 6.01 -5.86
CA SER A 30 0.08 6.75 -6.25
C SER A 30 -0.18 6.62 -7.75
N ASP A 31 0.85 6.85 -8.58
CA ASP A 31 0.77 6.71 -10.03
C ASP A 31 0.30 5.29 -10.43
N LEU A 32 0.90 4.26 -9.82
CA LEU A 32 0.57 2.86 -10.09
C LEU A 32 -0.86 2.50 -9.68
N THR A 33 -1.32 3.04 -8.55
CA THR A 33 -2.70 2.85 -8.08
C THR A 33 -3.70 3.53 -9.02
N GLY A 34 -3.38 4.75 -9.48
CA GLY A 34 -4.19 5.48 -10.46
C GLY A 34 -4.32 4.72 -11.78
N ALA A 35 -3.20 4.27 -12.36
CA ALA A 35 -3.20 3.48 -13.59
C ALA A 35 -4.02 2.18 -13.45
N ALA A 36 -3.89 1.48 -12.32
CA ALA A 36 -4.70 0.29 -12.05
C ALA A 36 -6.21 0.61 -11.92
N ALA A 37 -6.57 1.77 -11.36
CA ALA A 37 -7.95 2.20 -11.25
C ALA A 37 -8.55 2.55 -12.62
N GLU A 38 -7.78 3.22 -13.49
CA GLU A 38 -8.18 3.51 -14.87
C GLU A 38 -8.42 2.21 -15.66
N GLU A 39 -7.51 1.25 -15.56
CA GLU A 39 -7.65 -0.07 -16.21
C GLU A 39 -8.90 -0.84 -15.75
N LEU A 40 -9.32 -0.67 -14.49
CA LEU A 40 -10.55 -1.26 -13.98
C LEU A 40 -11.79 -0.48 -14.38
N ALA A 41 -11.70 0.84 -14.51
CA ALA A 41 -12.81 1.68 -14.97
C ALA A 41 -13.12 1.43 -16.45
N ASP A 42 -12.09 1.19 -17.26
CA ASP A 42 -12.21 0.80 -18.68
C ASP A 42 -12.68 -0.66 -18.87
N TRP A 43 -12.74 -1.45 -17.80
CA TRP A 43 -13.19 -2.83 -17.88
C TRP A 43 -14.72 -2.93 -18.03
N GLU A 44 -15.19 -3.24 -19.23
CA GLU A 44 -16.62 -3.36 -19.52
C GLU A 44 -17.30 -4.59 -18.88
N LEU A 45 -18.55 -4.41 -18.45
CA LEU A 45 -19.40 -5.47 -17.88
C LEU A 45 -19.62 -6.67 -18.83
N SER A 46 -19.60 -6.43 -20.14
CA SER A 46 -19.68 -7.44 -21.20
C SER A 46 -18.53 -8.45 -21.11
N SER A 47 -17.34 -7.97 -20.74
CA SER A 47 -16.11 -8.75 -20.65
C SER A 47 -15.96 -9.52 -19.33
N MET A 48 -16.87 -9.32 -18.36
CA MET A 48 -16.99 -10.21 -17.20
C MET A 48 -17.52 -11.61 -17.58
N ARG A 49 -18.20 -11.75 -18.72
CA ARG A 49 -18.85 -12.99 -19.14
C ARG A 49 -17.87 -14.02 -19.71
N ASP A 50 -16.71 -13.59 -20.20
CA ASP A 50 -15.63 -14.47 -20.66
C ASP A 50 -14.43 -14.45 -19.69
N PRO A 51 -14.20 -15.53 -18.92
CA PRO A 51 -13.11 -15.60 -17.95
C PRO A 51 -11.72 -15.50 -18.57
N ARG A 52 -11.57 -15.74 -19.88
CA ARG A 52 -10.28 -15.60 -20.56
C ARG A 52 -9.82 -14.16 -20.68
N ASN A 53 -10.74 -13.19 -20.61
CA ASN A 53 -10.41 -11.77 -20.67
C ASN A 53 -10.10 -11.16 -19.29
N TRP A 54 -10.12 -11.96 -18.23
CA TRP A 54 -9.92 -11.45 -16.87
C TRP A 54 -8.46 -11.16 -16.52
N TYR A 55 -7.49 -11.62 -17.30
CA TYR A 55 -6.07 -11.48 -16.96
C TYR A 55 -5.64 -10.02 -16.72
N ARG A 56 -6.12 -9.10 -17.57
CA ARG A 56 -5.79 -7.66 -17.52
C ARG A 56 -6.40 -6.97 -16.29
N PRO A 57 -7.72 -7.08 -16.03
CA PRO A 57 -8.32 -6.52 -14.81
C PRO A 57 -7.89 -7.24 -13.53
N ALA A 58 -7.64 -8.56 -13.57
CA ALA A 58 -7.07 -9.28 -12.42
C ALA A 58 -5.67 -8.75 -12.07
N ALA A 59 -4.82 -8.50 -13.08
CA ALA A 59 -3.53 -7.85 -12.87
C ALA A 59 -3.71 -6.44 -12.28
N ALA A 60 -4.66 -5.65 -12.78
CA ALA A 60 -4.96 -4.33 -12.22
C ALA A 60 -5.40 -4.39 -10.75
N ILE A 61 -6.26 -5.34 -10.35
CA ILE A 61 -6.65 -5.54 -8.95
C ILE A 61 -5.44 -5.90 -8.08
N VAL A 62 -4.61 -6.85 -8.54
CA VAL A 62 -3.43 -7.28 -7.77
C VAL A 62 -2.42 -6.14 -7.62
N VAL A 63 -2.13 -5.45 -8.71
CA VAL A 63 -1.18 -4.32 -8.75
C VAL A 63 -1.70 -3.15 -7.92
N GLY A 64 -2.95 -2.74 -8.13
CA GLY A 64 -3.59 -1.66 -7.38
C GLY A 64 -3.70 -1.97 -5.89
N GLY A 65 -4.08 -3.20 -5.53
CA GLY A 65 -4.16 -3.65 -4.14
C GLY A 65 -2.79 -3.68 -3.45
N ALA A 66 -1.75 -4.18 -4.14
CA ALA A 66 -0.39 -4.18 -3.62
C ALA A 66 0.16 -2.76 -3.46
N ALA A 67 -0.06 -1.89 -4.44
CA ALA A 67 0.39 -0.50 -4.41
C ALA A 67 -0.28 0.30 -3.28
N ALA A 68 -1.60 0.17 -3.15
CA ALA A 68 -2.36 0.81 -2.08
C ALA A 68 -1.92 0.30 -0.69
N GLY A 69 -1.73 -1.01 -0.54
CA GLY A 69 -1.21 -1.61 0.69
C GLY A 69 0.18 -1.08 1.05
N ALA A 70 1.09 -0.97 0.08
CA ALA A 70 2.41 -0.40 0.27
C ALA A 70 2.34 1.09 0.67
N LEU A 71 1.44 1.87 0.05
CA LEU A 71 1.26 3.29 0.35
C LEU A 71 0.79 3.51 1.79
N VAL A 72 -0.13 2.67 2.28
CA VAL A 72 -0.54 2.67 3.70
C VAL A 72 0.65 2.40 4.63
N VAL A 73 1.52 1.44 4.29
CA VAL A 73 2.72 1.13 5.09
C VAL A 73 3.71 2.30 5.09
N VAL A 74 3.94 2.94 3.93
CA VAL A 74 4.82 4.11 3.78
C VAL A 74 4.29 5.26 4.66
N ARG A 75 3.00 5.58 4.55
CA ARG A 75 2.37 6.66 5.31
C ARG A 75 2.31 6.38 6.81
N ALA A 76 2.09 5.13 7.20
CA ALA A 76 2.16 4.70 8.60
C ALA A 76 3.57 4.84 9.19
N ARG A 77 4.63 4.59 8.40
CA ARG A 77 6.03 4.81 8.83
C ARG A 77 6.35 6.29 8.95
N GLN A 78 5.90 7.12 8.02
CA GLN A 78 6.07 8.59 8.08
C GLN A 78 5.31 9.20 9.26
N GLY A 79 4.08 8.75 9.51
CA GLY A 79 3.26 9.14 10.66
C GLY A 79 3.80 8.64 12.01
N ARG A 80 4.66 7.62 12.07
CA ARG A 80 5.37 7.24 13.32
C ARG A 80 6.43 8.26 13.73
N LYS A 81 6.99 9.02 12.78
CA LYS A 81 7.84 10.17 13.08
C LYS A 81 7.04 11.37 13.62
N GLN A 82 5.71 11.38 13.44
CA GLN A 82 4.77 12.40 13.93
C GLN A 82 3.65 11.72 14.77
N VAL A 83 3.95 11.40 16.03
CA VAL A 83 3.26 10.49 16.99
C VAL A 83 1.70 10.50 17.08
N GLY A 84 0.95 11.32 16.34
CA GLY A 84 -0.52 11.34 16.28
C GLY A 84 -1.21 10.53 15.16
N GLY A 85 -0.57 10.29 14.00
CA GLY A 85 -1.27 9.84 12.77
C GLY A 85 -1.84 8.42 12.79
N LEU A 86 -1.14 7.47 13.44
CA LEU A 86 -1.55 6.06 13.49
C LEU A 86 -2.87 5.82 14.24
N ARG A 87 -3.18 6.64 15.25
CA ARG A 87 -4.42 6.52 16.01
C ARG A 87 -5.63 7.03 15.22
N ALA A 88 -5.43 8.05 14.39
CA ALA A 88 -6.45 8.58 13.49
C ALA A 88 -6.78 7.56 12.38
N LEU A 89 -5.75 7.00 11.73
CA LEU A 89 -5.92 6.02 10.67
C LEU A 89 -6.59 4.71 11.15
N ARG A 90 -6.26 4.27 12.37
CA ARG A 90 -6.94 3.12 13.01
C ARG A 90 -8.42 3.39 13.28
N ARG A 91 -8.80 4.63 13.59
CA ARG A 91 -10.20 5.01 13.80
C ARG A 91 -10.97 5.06 12.49
N GLU A 92 -10.37 5.60 11.43
CA GLU A 92 -10.95 5.59 10.09
C GLU A 92 -11.14 4.17 9.54
N ALA A 93 -10.10 3.33 9.62
CA ALA A 93 -10.18 1.94 9.18
C ALA A 93 -11.26 1.14 9.96
N GLY A 94 -11.40 1.40 11.26
CA GLY A 94 -12.48 0.85 12.08
C GLY A 94 -13.86 1.34 11.66
N GLY A 95 -13.98 2.59 11.20
CA GLY A 95 -15.22 3.15 10.67
C GLY A 95 -15.65 2.50 9.35
N VAL A 96 -14.71 2.34 8.41
CA VAL A 96 -14.96 1.68 7.11
C VAL A 96 -15.36 0.22 7.29
N ALA A 97 -14.66 -0.52 8.17
CA ALA A 97 -14.99 -1.91 8.46
C ALA A 97 -16.38 -2.06 9.10
N LYS A 98 -16.78 -1.11 9.96
CA LYS A 98 -18.10 -1.11 10.60
C LYS A 98 -19.22 -0.80 9.62
N GLU A 99 -19.00 0.10 8.68
CA GLU A 99 -19.97 0.45 7.63
C GLU A 99 -20.16 -0.70 6.63
N LEU A 100 -19.08 -1.36 6.22
CA LEU A 100 -19.17 -2.58 5.39
C LEU A 100 -19.93 -3.70 6.10
N ARG A 101 -19.67 -3.91 7.40
CA ARG A 101 -20.42 -4.88 8.20
C ARG A 101 -21.90 -4.55 8.30
N ARG A 102 -22.25 -3.28 8.38
CA ARG A 102 -23.65 -2.80 8.46
C ARG A 102 -24.40 -2.97 7.14
N ARG A 103 -23.72 -2.88 6.00
CA ARG A 103 -24.33 -3.06 4.67
C ARG A 103 -24.44 -4.53 4.26
N LEU A 104 -23.66 -5.40 4.88
CA LEU A 104 -23.67 -6.85 4.65
C LEU A 104 -24.49 -7.63 5.69
N SER A 105 -25.08 -6.96 6.68
CA SER A 105 -26.05 -7.51 7.63
C SER A 105 -27.46 -7.01 7.32
#